data_AF-A0A969ZDX6-F1
#
_entry.id   AF-A0A969ZDX6-F1
#
_cell.length_a   1.000
_cell.length_b   1.000
_cell.length_c   1.000
_cell.angle_alpha   90.00
_cell.angle_beta   90.00
_cell.angle_gamma   90.00
#
_symmetry.space_group_name_H-M   'P 1'
#
loop_
_entity.id
_entity.type
_entity.pdbx_description
1 polymer ?
#
loop_
_entity_poly.entity_id
_entity_poly.type
_entity_poly.pdbx_seq_one_letter_code
_entity_poly.pdbx_strand_id
1 'polypeptide(L)'
;MAKLNNCPHCGSETVFIENKQGLVPAVFAQCTNCKIQTQPVPSSLDYSAKDRVAEIWNSENAKEWPAWIQPLGAHDAYSKGSKVSHKGKNWISNIDANVWEPGVTGWTEFTGGAA
;
A
#
# COMPACT_ATOMS: atom_id res chain seq x y z
N MET A 1 -8.04 12.13 16.93
CA MET A 1 -8.27 10.69 16.72
C MET A 1 -7.64 10.32 15.40
N ALA A 2 -6.71 9.37 15.36
CA ALA A 2 -6.06 8.93 14.13
C ALA A 2 -7.11 8.46 13.10
N LYS A 3 -7.03 8.96 11.86
CA LYS A 3 -7.93 8.58 10.76
C LYS A 3 -7.11 7.99 9.60
N LEU A 4 -7.52 6.83 9.11
CA LEU A 4 -6.94 6.21 7.93
C LEU A 4 -7.65 6.69 6.68
N ASN A 5 -6.88 6.98 5.64
CA ASN A 5 -7.40 7.12 4.29
C ASN A 5 -7.87 5.76 3.76
N ASN A 6 -8.72 5.81 2.74
CA ASN A 6 -9.05 4.64 1.93
C ASN A 6 -7.78 3.97 1.40
N CYS A 7 -7.91 2.71 1.02
CA CYS A 7 -6.78 1.94 0.56
C CYS A 7 -6.17 2.57 -0.71
N PRO A 8 -4.84 2.81 -0.75
CA PRO A 8 -4.20 3.39 -1.93
C PRO A 8 -4.25 2.46 -3.13
N HIS A 9 -4.47 1.17 -2.89
CA HIS A 9 -4.42 0.14 -3.91
C HIS A 9 -5.79 -0.09 -4.56
N CYS A 10 -6.85 -0.27 -3.76
CA CYS A 10 -8.18 -0.64 -4.27
C CYS A 10 -9.30 0.35 -3.87
N GLY A 11 -8.98 1.45 -3.19
CA GLY A 11 -9.95 2.46 -2.75
C GLY A 11 -10.92 2.02 -1.65
N SER A 12 -10.86 0.76 -1.20
CA SER A 12 -11.75 0.22 -0.16
C SER A 12 -11.42 0.78 1.22
N GLU A 13 -12.25 0.45 2.21
CA GLU A 13 -12.06 0.88 3.59
C GLU A 13 -10.77 0.28 4.20
N THR A 14 -10.16 1.05 5.11
CA THR A 14 -8.98 0.63 5.87
C THR A 14 -9.31 0.68 7.36
N VAL A 15 -8.94 -0.38 8.07
CA VAL A 15 -9.17 -0.50 9.52
C VAL A 15 -7.86 -0.65 10.27
N PHE A 16 -7.84 -0.19 11.52
CA PHE A 16 -6.76 -0.50 12.45
C PHE A 16 -6.97 -1.90 13.01
N ILE A 17 -5.91 -2.69 13.06
CA ILE A 17 -5.90 -4.01 13.69
C ILE A 17 -4.86 -4.00 14.80
N GLU A 18 -5.30 -4.44 15.98
CA GLU A 18 -4.45 -4.64 17.15
C GLU A 18 -4.15 -6.14 17.28
N ASN A 19 -2.89 -6.53 17.09
CA ASN A 19 -2.44 -7.88 17.38
C ASN A 19 -1.90 -7.92 18.81
N LYS A 20 -2.60 -8.64 19.69
CA LYS A 20 -2.20 -8.87 21.09
C LYS A 20 -1.64 -10.27 21.32
N GLN A 21 -1.57 -11.11 20.28
CA GLN A 21 -1.09 -12.48 20.36
C GLN A 21 0.44 -12.61 20.19
N GLY A 22 1.12 -11.56 19.72
CA GLY A 22 2.58 -11.53 19.60
C GLY A 22 3.31 -11.29 20.93
N LEU A 23 4.61 -11.62 20.95
CA LEU A 23 5.51 -11.32 22.08
C LEU A 23 5.51 -9.82 22.46
N VAL A 24 5.24 -8.96 21.46
CA VAL A 24 4.95 -7.54 21.65
C VAL A 24 3.59 -7.23 21.01
N PRO A 25 2.63 -6.64 21.74
CA PRO A 25 1.39 -6.22 21.11
C PRO A 25 1.69 -5.10 20.10
N ALA A 26 1.01 -5.13 18.97
CA ALA A 26 1.28 -4.22 17.86
C ALA A 26 -0.01 -3.75 17.18
N VAL A 27 0.06 -2.59 16.54
CA VAL A 27 -1.02 -2.00 15.76
C VAL A 27 -0.56 -1.85 14.31
N PHE A 28 -1.44 -2.15 13.35
CA PHE A 28 -1.21 -1.91 11.93
C PHE A 28 -2.51 -1.51 11.23
N ALA A 29 -2.39 -0.86 10.09
CA ALA A 29 -3.54 -0.60 9.21
C ALA A 29 -3.65 -1.74 8.22
N GLN A 30 -4.87 -2.21 7.95
CA GLN A 30 -5.15 -3.22 6.94
C GLN A 30 -6.36 -2.81 6.09
N CYS A 31 -6.24 -2.99 4.77
CA CYS A 31 -7.39 -2.86 3.88
C CYS A 31 -8.37 -4.03 4.08
N THR A 32 -9.67 -3.72 4.13
CA THR A 32 -10.72 -4.74 4.27
C THR A 32 -10.88 -5.62 3.02
N ASN A 33 -10.46 -5.14 1.85
CA ASN A 33 -10.59 -5.83 0.57
C ASN A 33 -9.28 -6.55 0.18
N CYS A 34 -8.26 -5.83 -0.30
CA CYS A 34 -7.01 -6.41 -0.84
C CYS A 34 -5.99 -6.88 0.22
N LYS A 35 -6.32 -6.72 1.51
CA LYS A 35 -5.52 -7.21 2.65
C LYS A 35 -4.10 -6.67 2.79
N ILE A 36 -3.65 -5.73 1.95
CA ILE A 36 -2.45 -4.94 2.18
C ILE A 36 -2.49 -4.37 3.60
N GLN A 37 -1.36 -4.49 4.29
CA GLN A 37 -1.18 -3.98 5.63
C GLN A 37 0.13 -3.20 5.75
N THR A 38 0.17 -2.24 6.68
CA THR A 38 1.43 -1.59 7.08
C THR A 38 2.31 -2.54 7.88
N GLN A 39 3.59 -2.20 8.03
CA GLN A 39 4.42 -2.84 9.04
C GLN A 39 3.79 -2.67 10.44
N PRO A 40 3.87 -3.70 11.31
CA PRO A 40 3.35 -3.60 12.68
C PRO A 40 4.14 -2.58 13.52
N VAL A 41 3.42 -1.65 14.14
CA VAL A 41 3.99 -0.69 15.08
C VAL A 41 3.75 -1.20 16.51
N PRO A 42 4.78 -1.39 17.35
CA PRO A 42 4.60 -1.84 18.72
C PRO A 42 3.68 -0.90 19.51
N SER A 43 2.67 -1.45 20.18
CA SER A 43 1.73 -0.68 21.01
C SER A 43 2.34 -0.17 22.31
N SER A 44 3.54 -0.66 22.66
CA SER A 44 4.34 -0.22 23.82
C SER A 44 4.89 1.19 23.66
N LEU A 45 4.81 1.79 22.46
CA LEU A 45 5.05 3.20 22.24
C LEU A 45 3.75 3.95 22.58
N ASP A 46 3.72 4.58 23.75
CA ASP A 46 2.68 5.47 24.33
C ASP A 46 1.61 5.96 23.36
N TYR A 47 0.32 5.76 23.67
CA TYR A 47 -0.94 6.41 23.18
C TYR A 47 -1.10 6.81 21.69
N SER A 48 -0.09 6.61 20.85
CA SER A 48 0.14 7.22 19.54
C SER A 48 0.45 6.17 18.47
N ALA A 49 0.45 4.87 18.83
CA ALA A 49 0.65 3.79 17.86
C ALA A 49 -0.35 3.88 16.70
N LYS A 50 -1.62 4.25 16.98
CA LYS A 50 -2.64 4.50 15.93
C LYS A 50 -2.31 5.73 15.10
N ASP A 51 -1.80 6.81 15.70
CA ASP A 51 -1.40 8.02 14.98
C ASP A 51 -0.20 7.74 14.06
N ARG A 52 0.80 6.99 14.55
CA ARG A 52 1.98 6.59 13.75
C ARG A 52 1.60 5.64 12.61
N VAL A 53 0.71 4.68 12.86
CA VAL A 53 0.16 3.82 11.81
C VAL A 53 -0.61 4.64 10.77
N ALA A 54 -1.39 5.63 11.21
CA ALA A 54 -2.12 6.51 10.30
C ALA A 54 -1.17 7.37 9.46
N GLU A 55 -0.11 7.92 10.06
CA GLU A 55 0.91 8.67 9.33
C GLU A 55 1.60 7.82 8.26
N ILE A 56 2.01 6.59 8.60
CA ILE A 56 2.60 5.66 7.64
C ILE A 56 1.60 5.37 6.51
N TRP A 57 0.38 4.96 6.82
CA TRP A 57 -0.62 4.62 5.80
C TRP A 57 -0.99 5.80 4.89
N ASN A 58 -1.20 6.98 5.48
CA ASN A 58 -1.63 8.16 4.76
C ASN A 58 -0.48 8.77 3.94
N SER A 59 0.76 8.67 4.41
CA SER A 59 1.93 9.09 3.63
C SER A 59 2.18 8.17 2.43
N GLU A 60 1.99 6.85 2.57
CA GLU A 60 2.04 5.93 1.42
C GLU A 60 0.95 6.24 0.39
N ASN A 61 -0.26 6.62 0.83
CA ASN A 61 -1.34 7.06 -0.06
C ASN A 61 -1.00 8.35 -0.83
N ALA A 62 -0.25 9.25 -0.22
CA ALA A 62 0.09 10.53 -0.81
C ALA A 62 1.26 10.44 -1.81
N LYS A 63 1.94 9.28 -1.90
CA LYS A 63 3.02 9.09 -2.86
C LYS A 63 2.47 9.04 -4.29
N GLU A 64 3.14 9.74 -5.19
CA GLU A 64 2.84 9.63 -6.63
C GLU A 64 3.16 8.23 -7.18
N TRP A 65 4.18 7.57 -6.61
CA TRP A 65 4.66 6.24 -7.00
C TRP A 65 4.63 5.27 -5.81
N PRO A 66 3.44 4.86 -5.35
CA PRO A 66 3.31 3.90 -4.26
C PRO A 66 4.01 2.58 -4.61
N ALA A 67 4.53 1.87 -3.61
CA ALA A 67 5.19 0.58 -3.85
C ALA A 67 4.23 -0.40 -4.53
N TRP A 68 4.71 -1.16 -5.53
CA TRP A 68 3.93 -2.22 -6.15
C TRP A 68 3.65 -3.33 -5.15
N ILE A 69 2.41 -3.80 -5.15
CA ILE A 69 1.94 -4.86 -4.28
C ILE A 69 1.23 -5.87 -5.15
N GLN A 70 1.54 -7.15 -4.92
CA GLN A 70 0.96 -8.23 -5.70
C GLN A 70 -0.55 -8.29 -5.48
N PRO A 71 -1.36 -8.12 -6.53
CA PRO A 71 -2.79 -8.29 -6.43
C PRO A 71 -3.15 -9.75 -6.14
N LEU A 72 -4.19 -9.97 -5.34
CA LEU A 72 -4.76 -11.26 -5.01
C LEU A 72 -5.79 -11.71 -6.06
N GLY A 73 -6.31 -10.81 -6.89
CA GLY A 73 -7.23 -11.12 -7.98
C GLY A 73 -7.72 -9.90 -8.76
N ALA A 74 -8.89 -10.03 -9.40
CA ALA A 74 -9.44 -8.95 -10.24
C ALA A 74 -9.91 -7.71 -9.45
N HIS A 75 -10.19 -7.88 -8.15
CA HIS A 75 -10.75 -6.85 -7.28
C HIS A 75 -9.71 -5.83 -6.78
N ASP A 76 -8.44 -6.18 -6.88
CA ASP A 76 -7.29 -5.36 -6.49
C ASP A 76 -6.26 -5.24 -7.64
N ALA A 77 -6.62 -5.71 -8.84
CA ALA A 77 -5.80 -5.52 -10.01
C ALA A 77 -5.68 -4.02 -10.38
N TYR A 78 -4.50 -3.63 -10.86
CA TYR A 78 -4.25 -2.24 -11.23
C TYR A 78 -4.96 -1.87 -12.53
N SER A 79 -5.62 -0.72 -12.55
CA SER A 79 -6.21 -0.17 -13.78
C SER A 79 -5.13 0.35 -14.73
N LYS A 80 -5.50 0.56 -15.99
CA LYS A 80 -4.62 1.24 -16.94
C LYS A 80 -4.29 2.65 -16.45
N GLY A 81 -3.02 3.03 -16.52
CA GLY A 81 -2.52 4.32 -16.05
C GLY A 81 -2.15 4.37 -14.57
N SER A 82 -2.40 3.30 -13.79
CA SER A 82 -1.93 3.22 -12.40
C SER A 82 -0.41 3.33 -12.33
N LYS A 83 0.08 4.11 -11.37
CA LYS A 83 1.50 4.37 -11.12
C LYS A 83 1.97 3.57 -9.91
N VAL A 84 3.11 2.89 -10.02
CA VAL A 84 3.75 2.17 -8.92
C VAL A 84 5.26 2.28 -8.97
N SER A 85 5.95 2.08 -7.84
CA SER A 85 7.39 1.89 -7.77
C SER A 85 7.72 0.43 -7.47
N HIS A 86 8.67 -0.15 -8.20
CA HIS A 86 9.14 -1.53 -7.98
C HIS A 86 10.61 -1.66 -8.32
N LYS A 87 11.38 -2.33 -7.44
CA LYS A 87 12.84 -2.54 -7.57
C LYS A 87 13.63 -1.25 -7.87
N GLY A 88 13.23 -0.14 -7.25
CA GLY A 88 13.89 1.16 -7.42
C GLY A 88 13.55 1.89 -8.73
N LYS A 89 12.59 1.38 -9.51
CA LYS A 89 12.11 1.98 -10.76
C LYS A 89 10.63 2.35 -10.65
N ASN A 90 10.19 3.31 -11.46
CA ASN A 90 8.80 3.72 -11.55
C ASN A 90 8.13 3.06 -12.75
N TRP A 91 6.85 2.70 -12.62
CA TRP A 91 6.12 1.92 -13.61
C TRP A 91 4.68 2.41 -13.75
N ILE A 92 4.20 2.46 -14.98
CA ILE A 92 2.83 2.82 -15.33
C ILE A 92 2.15 1.59 -15.93
N SER A 93 0.98 1.22 -15.43
CA SER A 93 0.20 0.11 -15.98
C SER A 93 -0.32 0.46 -17.37
N ASN A 94 -0.14 -0.44 -18.33
CA ASN A 94 -0.57 -0.28 -19.73
C ASN A 94 -1.94 -0.91 -19.99
N ILE A 95 -2.40 -1.77 -19.09
CA ILE A 95 -3.61 -2.58 -19.24
C ILE A 95 -4.52 -2.40 -18.03
N ASP A 96 -5.81 -2.58 -18.23
CA ASP A 96 -6.78 -2.70 -17.15
C ASP A 96 -6.69 -4.08 -16.51
N ALA A 97 -7.05 -4.16 -15.23
CA ALA A 97 -6.95 -5.38 -14.43
C ALA A 97 -5.54 -6.02 -14.47
N ASN A 98 -4.50 -5.21 -14.35
CA ASN A 98 -3.12 -5.66 -14.32
C ASN A 98 -2.76 -6.29 -12.97
N VAL A 99 -2.54 -7.61 -12.99
CA VAL A 99 -2.12 -8.42 -11.84
C VAL A 99 -0.65 -8.82 -11.88
N TRP A 100 0.06 -8.46 -12.96
CA TRP A 100 1.43 -8.91 -13.19
C TRP A 100 2.46 -8.01 -12.51
N GLU A 101 3.63 -8.56 -12.20
CA GLU A 101 4.75 -7.81 -11.62
C GLU A 101 5.34 -6.82 -12.64
N PRO A 102 5.68 -5.58 -12.23
CA PRO A 102 6.39 -4.64 -13.08
C PRO A 102 7.74 -5.19 -13.56
N GLY A 103 7.97 -5.08 -14.87
CA GLY A 103 9.11 -5.70 -15.56
C GLY A 103 8.83 -7.07 -16.17
N VAL A 104 7.67 -7.69 -15.89
CA VAL A 104 7.24 -8.93 -16.58
C VAL A 104 6.40 -8.59 -17.80
N THR A 105 5.21 -8.01 -17.59
CA THR A 105 4.30 -7.62 -18.68
C THR A 105 3.25 -6.62 -18.19
N GLY A 106 2.65 -5.87 -19.11
CA GLY A 106 1.56 -4.94 -18.80
C GLY A 106 2.01 -3.62 -18.15
N TRP A 107 3.31 -3.35 -18.06
CA TRP A 107 3.86 -2.12 -17.46
C TRP A 107 4.83 -1.41 -18.42
N THR A 108 4.81 -0.08 -18.41
CA THR A 108 5.84 0.78 -19.01
C THR A 108 6.70 1.36 -17.90
N GLU A 109 8.02 1.18 -18.00
CA GLU A 109 8.96 1.87 -17.09
C GLU A 109 8.87 3.38 -17.32
N PHE A 110 8.58 4.14 -16.27
CA PHE A 110 8.64 5.59 -16.30
C PHE A 110 10.08 6.04 -16.10
N THR A 111 10.80 6.23 -17.21
CA THR A 111 12.13 6.84 -17.23
C THR A 111 11.97 8.36 -17.27
N GLY A 112 11.47 8.94 -16.18
CA GLY A 112 11.35 10.39 -16.01
C GLY A 112 12.70 11.06 -15.83
N GLY A 113 13.51 11.12 -16.91
CA GLY A 113 14.64 12.04 -17.11
C GLY A 113 15.78 12.00 -16.10
N ALA A 114 16.77 11.13 -16.34
CA ALA A 114 18.17 11.45 -16.05
C ALA A 114 19.03 10.95 -17.21
N ALA A 115 19.33 11.89 -18.12
CA ALA A 115 20.59 11.94 -18.84
C ALA A 115 21.65 12.54 -17.90
#